data_AF-A0A945GM60-F1
#
_entry.id   AF-A0A945GM60-F1
#
_cell.length_a   1.000
_cell.length_b   1.000
_cell.length_c   1.000
_cell.angle_alpha   90.00
_cell.angle_beta   90.00
_cell.angle_gamma   90.00
#
_symmetry.space_group_name_H-M   'P 1'
#
loop_
_entity.id
_entity.type
_entity.pdbx_description
1 polymer ?
#
loop_
_entity_poly.entity_id
_entity_poly.type
_entity_poly.pdbx_seq_one_letter_code
_entity_poly.pdbx_strand_id
1 'polypeptide(L)'
;MAKVVRISEEYANINTNLSGVELSKYGITDQKTFTVKYGGRTIRAFLGKDYSDVPKGNWVALIEEDGNLQLAISFGHAATDIGCIVGDALYIEPLSSEE
;
A
#
# COMPACT_ATOMS: atom_id res chain seq x y z
N MET A 1 -3.54 6.67 9.50
CA MET A 1 -4.48 6.84 8.38
C MET A 1 -3.71 7.48 7.24
N ALA A 2 -3.88 6.98 6.01
CA ALA A 2 -3.28 7.51 4.80
C ALA A 2 -4.40 7.99 3.87
N LYS A 3 -4.29 9.18 3.30
CA LYS A 3 -5.25 9.69 2.31
C LYS A 3 -4.78 9.35 0.91
N VAL A 4 -5.67 8.83 0.07
CA VAL A 4 -5.40 8.63 -1.36
C VAL A 4 -5.31 10.01 -2.02
N VAL A 5 -4.15 10.33 -2.59
CA VAL A 5 -3.91 11.61 -3.28
C VAL A 5 -3.93 11.47 -4.79
N ARG A 6 -3.63 10.29 -5.32
CA ARG A 6 -3.58 10.03 -6.76
C ARG A 6 -3.78 8.55 -7.06
N ILE A 7 -4.53 8.25 -8.11
CA ILE A 7 -4.56 6.93 -8.74
C ILE A 7 -3.72 7.00 -10.02
N SER A 8 -2.73 6.12 -10.18
CA SER A 8 -1.90 6.07 -11.39
C SER A 8 -2.74 5.64 -12.59
N GLU A 9 -2.64 6.34 -13.72
CA GLU A 9 -3.51 6.11 -14.89
C GLU A 9 -3.28 4.74 -15.54
N GLU A 10 -2.03 4.30 -15.65
CA GLU A 10 -1.67 3.09 -16.40
C GLU A 10 -2.07 1.79 -15.67
N TYR A 11 -1.82 1.72 -14.36
CA TYR A 11 -2.01 0.49 -13.57
C TYR A 11 -2.97 0.65 -12.39
N ALA A 12 -3.60 1.81 -12.21
CA ALA A 12 -4.49 2.07 -11.08
C ALA A 12 -3.82 1.86 -9.71
N ASN A 13 -2.51 2.14 -9.59
CA ASN A 13 -1.80 2.11 -8.31
C ASN A 13 -2.31 3.24 -7.41
N ILE A 14 -2.37 2.97 -6.11
CA ILE A 14 -2.93 3.88 -5.11
C ILE A 14 -1.77 4.65 -4.47
N ASN A 15 -1.68 5.94 -4.73
CA ASN A 15 -0.66 6.80 -4.15
C ASN A 15 -1.27 7.58 -2.98
N THR A 16 -0.57 7.58 -1.85
CA THR A 16 -1.07 8.19 -0.62
C THR A 16 -0.20 9.36 -0.18
N ASN A 17 -0.67 10.13 0.81
CA ASN A 17 0.14 11.16 1.46
C ASN A 17 0.97 10.64 2.64
N LEU A 18 1.01 9.32 2.87
CA LEU A 18 1.73 8.76 4.01
C LEU A 18 3.19 8.53 3.64
N SER A 19 4.10 9.21 4.34
CA SER A 19 5.53 9.09 4.06
C SER A 19 6.12 7.77 4.58
N GLY A 20 7.18 7.28 3.93
CA GLY A 20 7.98 6.16 4.44
C GLY A 20 8.57 6.42 5.83
N VAL A 21 8.93 7.68 6.12
CA VAL A 21 9.39 8.12 7.45
C VAL A 21 8.31 7.91 8.49
N GLU A 22 7.06 8.25 8.20
CA GLU A 22 5.95 8.01 9.12
C GLU A 22 5.65 6.51 9.30
N LEU A 23 5.67 5.71 8.22
CA LEU A 23 5.53 4.25 8.30
C LEU A 23 6.54 3.62 9.26
N SER A 24 7.81 4.03 9.16
CA SER A 24 8.88 3.51 10.00
C SER A 24 8.67 3.76 11.49
N LYS A 25 8.01 4.87 11.87
CA LYS A 25 7.66 5.16 13.28
C LYS A 25 6.69 4.13 13.86
N TYR A 26 5.92 3.44 13.01
CA TYR A 26 5.05 2.35 13.39
C TYR A 26 5.71 0.97 13.21
N GLY A 27 7.02 0.91 12.94
CA GLY A 27 7.76 -0.35 12.78
C GLY A 27 7.54 -1.05 11.43
N ILE A 28 6.86 -0.40 10.49
CA ILE A 28 6.70 -0.84 9.10
C ILE A 28 7.89 -0.30 8.32
N THR A 29 8.82 -1.18 7.98
CA THR A 29 10.08 -0.87 7.29
C THR A 29 10.23 -1.79 6.09
N ASP A 30 11.20 -1.51 5.23
CA ASP A 30 11.54 -2.35 4.07
C ASP A 30 11.54 -3.85 4.41
N GLN A 31 11.07 -4.64 3.45
CA GLN A 31 10.92 -6.09 3.51
C GLN A 31 9.97 -6.60 4.62
N LYS A 32 9.08 -5.75 5.13
CA LYS A 32 8.01 -6.18 6.04
C LYS A 32 6.66 -6.18 5.38
N THR A 33 5.82 -7.12 5.80
CA THR A 33 4.40 -7.11 5.49
C THR A 33 3.66 -6.28 6.53
N PHE A 34 2.64 -5.55 6.09
CA PHE A 34 1.73 -4.80 6.95
C PHE A 34 0.29 -4.91 6.43
N THR A 35 -0.64 -4.38 7.19
CA THR A 35 -2.06 -4.45 6.89
C THR A 35 -2.61 -3.10 6.42
N VAL A 36 -3.40 -3.13 5.36
CA VAL A 36 -4.21 -2.01 4.86
C VAL A 36 -5.68 -2.37 5.02
N LYS A 37 -6.46 -1.49 5.65
CA LYS A 37 -7.91 -1.67 5.78
C LYS A 37 -8.66 -0.57 5.04
N TYR A 38 -9.65 -0.99 4.24
CA TYR A 38 -10.54 -0.10 3.49
C TYR A 38 -11.82 -0.83 3.11
N GLY A 39 -12.98 -0.17 3.23
CA GLY A 39 -14.26 -0.74 2.78
C GLY A 39 -14.62 -2.11 3.40
N GLY A 40 -14.22 -2.35 4.66
CA GLY A 40 -14.41 -3.65 5.32
C GLY A 40 -13.44 -4.76 4.85
N ARG A 41 -12.54 -4.47 3.92
CA ARG A 41 -11.48 -5.37 3.47
C ARG A 41 -10.21 -5.15 4.28
N THR A 42 -9.49 -6.24 4.50
CA THR A 42 -8.17 -6.27 5.12
C THR A 42 -7.19 -6.87 4.11
N ILE A 43 -6.19 -6.10 3.73
CA ILE A 43 -5.21 -6.41 2.68
C ILE A 43 -3.84 -6.52 3.33
N ARG A 44 -3.08 -7.57 2.98
CA ARG A 44 -1.68 -7.70 3.39
C ARG A 44 -0.80 -7.24 2.24
N ALA A 45 0.00 -6.20 2.47
CA ALA A 45 0.93 -5.66 1.48
C ALA A 45 2.37 -5.81 1.99
N PHE A 46 3.26 -6.24 1.09
CA PHE A 46 4.70 -6.33 1.37
C PHE A 46 5.40 -5.02 0.96
N LEU A 47 6.12 -4.38 1.88
CA LEU A 47 6.92 -3.20 1.59
C LEU A 47 8.21 -3.61 0.87
N GLY A 48 8.17 -3.61 -0.46
CA GLY A 48 9.28 -3.98 -1.34
C GLY A 48 10.01 -2.77 -1.91
N LYS A 49 10.91 -3.06 -2.84
CA LYS A 49 11.63 -2.11 -3.70
C LYS A 49 11.14 -2.15 -5.14
N ASP A 50 10.57 -3.27 -5.57
CA ASP A 50 10.04 -3.46 -6.92
C ASP A 50 8.76 -4.31 -6.92
N TYR A 51 7.95 -4.16 -7.96
CA TYR A 51 6.72 -4.95 -8.14
C TYR A 51 6.95 -6.46 -8.23
N SER A 52 8.17 -6.88 -8.59
CA SER A 52 8.60 -8.28 -8.68
C SER A 52 9.01 -8.90 -7.35
N ASP A 53 9.08 -8.12 -6.26
CA ASP A 53 9.38 -8.64 -4.92
C ASP A 53 8.26 -9.51 -4.33
N VAL A 54 7.10 -9.54 -4.99
CA VAL A 54 5.99 -10.44 -4.67
C VAL A 54 5.54 -11.22 -5.91
N PRO A 55 4.91 -12.40 -5.73
CA PRO A 55 4.27 -13.11 -6.82
C PRO A 55 3.24 -12.25 -7.57
N LYS A 56 3.03 -12.55 -8.86
CA LYS A 56 1.97 -11.91 -9.66
C LYS A 56 0.61 -12.06 -8.98
N GLY A 57 -0.17 -10.98 -8.97
CA GLY A 57 -1.47 -10.90 -8.30
C GLY A 57 -1.40 -10.57 -6.80
N ASN A 58 -0.21 -10.54 -6.20
CA ASN A 58 -0.07 -10.16 -4.80
C ASN A 58 0.14 -8.65 -4.63
N TRP A 59 -0.22 -8.17 -3.44
CA TRP A 59 -0.10 -6.77 -3.05
C TRP A 59 1.34 -6.42 -2.66
N VAL A 60 1.83 -5.32 -3.21
CA VAL A 60 3.12 -4.73 -2.92
C VAL A 60 2.94 -3.26 -2.57
N ALA A 61 3.74 -2.80 -1.63
CA ALA A 61 3.87 -1.42 -1.24
C ALA A 61 5.28 -0.94 -1.63
N LEU A 62 5.36 0.27 -2.17
CA LEU A 62 6.61 0.91 -2.56
C LEU A 62 6.67 2.30 -1.93
N ILE A 63 7.88 2.77 -1.64
CA ILE A 63 8.12 4.18 -1.37
C ILE A 63 8.56 4.83 -2.68
N GLU A 64 7.73 5.72 -3.21
CA GLU A 64 7.98 6.40 -4.48
C GLU A 64 9.10 7.45 -4.34
N GLU A 65 9.53 8.04 -5.46
CA GLU A 65 10.57 9.08 -5.49
C GLU A 65 10.23 10.31 -4.64
N ASP A 66 8.93 10.59 -4.43
CA ASP A 66 8.45 11.67 -3.57
C ASP A 66 8.49 11.32 -2.07
N GLY A 67 8.91 10.09 -1.72
CA GLY A 67 9.01 9.58 -0.36
C GLY A 67 7.71 9.04 0.23
N ASN A 68 6.63 8.97 -0.56
CA ASN A 68 5.33 8.54 -0.10
C ASN A 68 5.00 7.10 -0.48
N LEU A 69 4.09 6.51 0.30
CA LEU A 69 3.59 5.16 0.12
C LEU A 69 2.69 5.08 -1.12
N GLN A 70 3.07 4.19 -2.03
CA GLN A 70 2.21 3.65 -3.08
C GLN A 70 1.83 2.20 -2.76
N LEU A 71 0.57 1.84 -2.99
CA LEU A 71 0.06 0.47 -2.97
C LEU A 71 -0.27 0.02 -4.39
N ALA A 72 0.18 -1.18 -4.73
CA ALA A 72 -0.01 -1.78 -6.05
C ALA A 72 -0.32 -3.27 -5.93
N ILE A 73 -0.77 -3.86 -7.04
CA ILE A 73 -0.83 -5.30 -7.23
C ILE A 73 0.16 -5.64 -8.34
N SER A 74 1.07 -6.59 -8.09
CA SER A 74 2.00 -7.05 -9.12
C SER A 74 1.23 -7.59 -10.33
N PHE A 75 1.40 -6.96 -11.50
CA PHE A 75 0.62 -7.26 -12.72
C PHE A 75 -0.91 -7.12 -12.54
N GLY A 76 -1.37 -6.14 -11.75
CA GLY A 76 -2.79 -5.91 -11.50
C GLY A 76 -3.15 -4.45 -11.28
N HIS A 77 -4.38 -4.22 -10.81
CA HIS A 77 -4.99 -2.90 -10.65
C HIS A 77 -5.51 -2.67 -9.23
N ALA A 78 -4.69 -2.06 -8.37
CA ALA A 78 -4.97 -1.98 -6.94
C ALA A 78 -6.24 -1.19 -6.59
N ALA A 79 -6.41 0.01 -7.14
CA ALA A 79 -7.58 0.84 -6.87
C ALA A 79 -8.87 0.21 -7.40
N THR A 80 -8.80 -0.43 -8.57
CA THR A 80 -9.92 -1.15 -9.18
C THR A 80 -10.33 -2.34 -8.33
N ASP A 81 -9.38 -3.09 -7.77
CA ASP A 81 -9.67 -4.25 -6.92
C ASP A 81 -10.48 -3.85 -5.68
N ILE A 82 -10.07 -2.79 -4.98
CA ILE A 82 -10.68 -2.40 -3.69
C ILE A 82 -11.72 -1.29 -3.81
N GLY A 83 -11.89 -0.71 -5.01
CA GLY A 83 -12.86 0.34 -5.30
C GLY A 83 -12.58 1.67 -4.58
N CYS A 84 -11.31 2.00 -4.31
CA CYS A 84 -10.97 3.29 -3.72
C CYS A 84 -10.76 4.37 -4.78
N ILE A 85 -11.01 5.62 -4.41
CA ILE A 85 -10.85 6.81 -5.24
C ILE A 85 -9.97 7.86 -4.55
N VAL A 86 -9.57 8.89 -5.31
CA VAL A 86 -8.85 10.04 -4.75
C VAL A 86 -9.71 10.70 -3.67
N GLY A 87 -9.12 10.94 -2.51
CA GLY A 87 -9.80 11.52 -1.35
C GLY A 87 -10.09 10.52 -0.23
N ASP A 88 -10.16 9.23 -0.55
CA ASP A 88 -10.47 8.19 0.43
C ASP A 88 -9.36 8.03 1.49
N ALA A 89 -9.76 7.48 2.64
CA ALA A 89 -8.88 7.19 3.76
C ALA A 89 -8.62 5.68 3.86
N LEU A 90 -7.35 5.30 3.87
CA LEU A 90 -6.86 3.96 4.14
C LEU A 90 -6.32 3.88 5.57
N TYR A 91 -6.60 2.79 6.28
CA TYR A 91 -6.03 2.54 7.60
C TYR A 91 -4.84 1.59 7.46
N ILE A 92 -3.67 2.05 7.90
CA ILE A 92 -2.41 1.31 7.80
C ILE A 92 -2.01 0.88 9.20
N GLU A 93 -1.76 -0.41 9.37
CA GLU A 93 -1.41 -1.01 10.65
C GLU A 93 -0.23 -1.99 10.48
N PRO A 94 0.69 -2.06 11.46
CA PRO A 94 1.70 -3.11 11.49
C PRO A 94 1.02 -4.48 11.48
N LEU A 95 1.66 -5.47 10.85
CA LEU A 95 1.16 -6.84 10.94
C LEU A 95 1.24 -7.27 12.40
N SER A 96 0.09 -7.46 13.03
CA SER A 96 0.02 -8.05 14.36
C SER A 96 0.31 -9.55 14.20
N SER A 97 1.23 -10.10 14.97
CA SER A 97 1.28 -11.54 15.17
C SER A 97 -0.04 -11.92 15.83
N GLU A 98 -0.85 -12.76 15.17
CA GLU A 98 -1.79 -13.57 15.94
C GLU A 98 -0.92 -14.48 16.83
N GLU A 99 -1.07 -14.34 18.15
CA GLU A 99 -0.45 -15.21 19.15
C GLU A 99 -0.90 -16.68 18.98
#